data_AF-A0A925UAS5-F1
#
_entry.id   AF-A0A925UAS5-F1
#
_cell.length_a   1.000
_cell.length_b   1.000
_cell.length_c   1.000
_cell.angle_alpha   90.00
_cell.angle_beta   90.00
_cell.angle_gamma   90.00
#
_symmetry.space_group_name_H-M   'P 1'
#
loop_
_entity.id
_entity.type
_entity.pdbx_description
1 polymer ?
#
loop_
_entity_poly.entity_id
_entity_poly.type
_entity_poly.pdbx_seq_one_letter_code
_entity_poly.pdbx_strand_id
1 'polypeptide(L)'
;MKKVWQELPEAIIVTLPARFFQEYDHGKYLAEIKEMNVNEEMVWYRVMKNLPIYDVIWVYTIIDNKIHHRSQFAGLLRNTTLTFSRPEGGSRTFENANAVMMTGPIVMAPEEITMKGFQGFRYSQFIF
;
A
#
# COMPACT_ATOMS: atom_id res chain seq x y z
N MET A 1 -17.53 -16.44 -30.67
CA MET A 1 -16.86 -15.41 -29.83
C MET A 1 -15.48 -15.90 -29.46
N LYS A 2 -14.41 -15.24 -29.90
CA LYS A 2 -13.06 -15.54 -29.39
C LYS A 2 -13.02 -15.10 -27.93
N LYS A 3 -12.72 -16.02 -27.00
CA LYS A 3 -12.37 -15.65 -25.63
C LYS A 3 -11.07 -14.85 -25.73
N VAL A 4 -11.17 -13.54 -25.52
CA VAL A 4 -10.00 -12.71 -25.27
C VAL A 4 -9.54 -13.09 -23.88
N TRP A 5 -8.41 -13.79 -23.76
CA TRP A 5 -7.75 -13.99 -22.48
C TRP A 5 -7.29 -12.61 -22.01
N GLN A 6 -7.98 -12.06 -21.02
CA GLN A 6 -7.60 -10.79 -20.44
C GLN A 6 -6.49 -11.08 -19.43
N GLU A 7 -5.31 -10.52 -19.66
CA GLU A 7 -4.21 -10.64 -18.71
C GLU A 7 -4.65 -10.07 -17.36
N LEU A 8 -4.46 -10.86 -16.29
CA LEU A 8 -4.72 -10.41 -14.94
C LEU A 8 -3.68 -9.34 -14.56
N PRO A 9 -4.06 -8.35 -13.76
CA PRO A 9 -3.11 -7.33 -13.33
C PRO A 9 -2.09 -7.94 -12.37
N GLU A 10 -0.81 -7.62 -12.57
CA GLU A 10 0.27 -8.05 -11.67
C GLU A 10 0.40 -7.18 -10.43
N ALA A 11 -0.17 -5.97 -10.47
CA ALA A 11 0.01 -5.00 -9.41
C ALA A 11 -1.20 -4.11 -9.17
N ILE A 12 -1.24 -3.56 -7.96
CA ILE A 12 -2.00 -2.35 -7.68
C ILE A 12 -1.08 -1.20 -7.34
N ILE A 13 -1.57 0.00 -7.61
CA ILE A 13 -0.96 1.25 -7.20
C ILE A 13 -1.88 1.84 -6.15
N VAL A 14 -1.34 2.27 -5.01
CA VAL A 14 -2.09 2.89 -3.91
C VAL A 14 -1.51 4.27 -3.62
N THR A 15 -2.35 5.22 -3.25
CA THR A 15 -1.90 6.58 -2.92
C THR A 15 -2.04 6.87 -1.43
N LEU A 16 -1.00 7.47 -0.85
CA LEU A 16 -1.07 8.12 0.46
C LEU A 16 -1.55 9.56 0.29
N PRO A 17 -2.68 9.96 0.92
CA PRO A 17 -3.16 11.33 0.81
C PRO A 17 -2.19 12.26 1.53
N ALA A 18 -1.99 13.47 1.01
CA ALA A 18 -1.07 14.46 1.61
C ALA A 18 -1.34 14.71 3.11
N ARG A 19 -2.61 14.68 3.55
CA ARG A 19 -2.99 14.79 4.97
C ARG A 19 -2.36 13.72 5.87
N PHE A 20 -2.03 12.55 5.32
CA PHE A 20 -1.34 11.50 6.06
C PHE A 20 -0.04 12.05 6.64
N PHE A 21 0.73 12.80 5.84
CA PHE A 21 2.00 13.38 6.28
C PHE A 21 1.86 14.64 7.16
N GLN A 22 0.65 15.17 7.29
CA GLN A 22 0.36 16.24 8.26
C GLN A 22 0.08 15.64 9.65
N GLU A 23 -0.55 14.46 9.70
CA GLU A 23 -0.86 13.73 10.94
C GLU A 23 0.27 12.79 11.36
N TYR A 24 1.10 12.36 10.41
CA TYR A 24 2.09 11.32 10.57
C TYR A 24 3.42 11.79 9.97
N ASP A 25 4.49 11.82 10.76
CA ASP A 25 5.78 12.34 10.32
C ASP A 25 6.34 11.54 9.12
N HIS A 26 6.69 12.24 8.04
CA HIS A 26 7.18 11.60 6.82
C HIS A 26 8.50 10.83 7.06
N GLY A 27 9.40 11.36 7.90
CA GLY A 27 10.64 10.68 8.27
C GLY A 27 10.40 9.38 9.03
N LYS A 28 9.46 9.39 9.99
CA LYS A 28 9.02 8.18 10.69
C LYS A 28 8.44 7.14 9.73
N TYR A 29 7.61 7.57 8.77
CA TYR A 29 7.04 6.66 7.78
C TYR A 29 8.15 5.97 6.97
N LEU A 30 9.12 6.74 6.50
CA LEU A 30 10.26 6.19 5.75
C LEU A 30 11.13 5.27 6.62
N ALA A 31 11.20 5.50 7.93
CA ALA A 31 11.91 4.63 8.86
C ALA A 31 11.18 3.29 9.07
N GLU A 32 9.86 3.29 9.28
CA GLU A 32 9.06 2.07 9.40
C GLU A 32 9.11 1.24 8.11
N ILE A 33 9.05 1.90 6.95
CA ILE A 33 9.21 1.25 5.65
C ILE A 33 10.59 0.60 5.50
N LYS A 34 11.65 1.21 6.06
CA LYS A 34 12.97 0.58 6.11
C LYS A 34 13.05 -0.58 7.09
N GLU A 35 12.34 -0.52 8.21
CA GLU A 35 12.28 -1.59 9.20
C GLU A 35 11.60 -2.85 8.66
N MET A 36 10.56 -2.68 7.83
CA MET A 36 9.91 -3.80 7.11
C MET A 36 10.85 -4.58 6.19
N ASN A 37 11.97 -3.99 5.77
CA ASN A 37 12.99 -4.73 5.00
C ASN A 37 13.85 -5.67 5.87
N VAL A 38 13.88 -5.43 7.17
CA VAL A 38 14.73 -6.16 8.12
C VAL A 38 13.92 -7.20 8.89
N ASN A 39 12.62 -6.95 9.08
CA ASN A 39 11.73 -7.84 9.81
C ASN A 39 10.74 -8.54 8.87
N GLU A 40 11.03 -9.81 8.55
CA GLU A 40 10.22 -10.65 7.67
C GLU A 40 8.81 -10.95 8.23
N GLU A 41 8.60 -10.79 9.54
CA GLU A 41 7.30 -10.99 10.17
C GLU A 41 6.42 -9.73 10.16
N MET A 42 6.95 -8.61 9.66
CA MET A 42 6.23 -7.33 9.70
C MET A 42 5.22 -7.23 8.54
N VAL A 43 3.97 -6.91 8.91
CA VAL A 43 2.88 -6.64 7.96
C VAL A 43 2.42 -5.21 8.11
N TRP A 44 2.21 -4.54 6.99
CA TRP A 44 1.65 -3.20 6.93
C TRP A 44 0.27 -3.22 6.31
N TYR A 45 -0.59 -2.32 6.78
CA TYR A 45 -1.99 -2.29 6.40
C TYR A 45 -2.33 -0.95 5.78
N ARG A 46 -2.85 -0.98 4.55
CA ARG A 46 -3.40 0.20 3.91
C ARG A 46 -4.92 0.18 3.99
N VAL A 47 -5.47 0.91 4.96
CA VAL A 47 -6.92 1.13 5.06
C VAL A 47 -7.40 1.95 3.86
N MET A 48 -8.45 1.48 3.20
CA MET A 48 -9.01 2.10 2.00
C MET A 48 -10.51 1.85 1.86
N LYS A 49 -11.21 2.76 1.18
CA LYS A 49 -12.68 2.66 1.03
C LYS A 49 -13.10 1.48 0.12
N ASN A 50 -12.40 1.33 -0.99
CA ASN A 50 -12.65 0.29 -2.00
C ASN A 50 -11.45 -0.63 -2.07
N LEU A 51 -11.66 -1.94 -2.15
CA LEU A 51 -10.59 -2.93 -2.31
C LEU A 51 -10.47 -3.39 -3.75
N PRO A 52 -9.26 -3.85 -4.15
CA PRO A 52 -9.15 -4.65 -5.34
C PRO A 52 -10.02 -5.92 -5.23
N ILE A 53 -10.42 -6.36 -6.40
CA ILE A 53 -11.19 -7.58 -6.65
C ILE A 53 -10.23 -8.73 -6.94
N TYR A 54 -9.12 -8.45 -7.63
CA TYR A 54 -8.09 -9.42 -7.95
C TYR A 54 -6.96 -9.36 -6.92
N ASP A 55 -6.47 -10.54 -6.56
CA ASP A 55 -5.16 -10.65 -5.93
C ASP A 55 -4.10 -10.26 -6.96
N VAL A 56 -3.06 -9.61 -6.46
CA VAL A 56 -1.93 -9.12 -7.27
C VAL A 56 -0.64 -9.58 -6.61
N ILE A 57 0.48 -9.36 -7.30
CA ILE A 57 1.81 -9.68 -6.76
C ILE A 57 2.35 -8.47 -6.01
N TRP A 58 2.19 -7.27 -6.59
CA TRP A 58 2.87 -6.07 -6.11
C TRP A 58 1.90 -4.96 -5.70
N VAL A 59 2.31 -4.20 -4.69
CA VAL A 59 1.66 -2.95 -4.30
C VAL A 59 2.64 -1.79 -4.40
N TYR A 60 2.39 -0.86 -5.31
CA TYR A 60 3.18 0.36 -5.48
C TYR A 60 2.59 1.52 -4.69
N THR A 61 3.38 2.17 -3.86
CA THR A 61 2.93 3.31 -3.05
C THR A 61 3.32 4.63 -3.68
N ILE A 62 2.32 5.47 -3.95
CA ILE A 62 2.50 6.86 -4.39
C ILE A 62 2.55 7.79 -3.18
N ILE A 63 3.58 8.63 -3.15
CA ILE A 63 3.77 9.77 -2.24
C ILE A 63 4.08 10.99 -3.09
N ASP A 64 3.37 12.10 -2.86
CA ASP A 64 3.57 13.34 -3.60
C ASP A 64 3.59 13.17 -5.14
N ASN A 65 2.64 12.39 -5.67
CA ASN A 65 2.54 12.06 -7.10
C ASN A 65 3.75 11.31 -7.69
N LYS A 66 4.58 10.67 -6.85
CA LYS A 66 5.73 9.87 -7.28
C LYS A 66 5.61 8.47 -6.71
N ILE A 67 5.96 7.44 -7.49
CA ILE A 67 6.11 6.10 -6.93
C ILE A 67 7.33 6.11 -6.04
N HIS A 68 7.14 5.76 -4.78
CA HIS A 68 8.20 5.79 -3.79
C HIS A 68 8.85 4.41 -3.60
N HIS A 69 8.02 3.37 -3.55
CA HIS A 69 8.45 1.99 -3.38
C HIS A 69 7.37 1.01 -3.81
N ARG A 70 7.74 -0.27 -3.90
CA ARG A 70 6.84 -1.40 -3.96
C ARG A 70 7.00 -2.32 -2.75
N SER A 71 5.93 -3.00 -2.39
CA SER A 71 5.89 -4.08 -1.40
C SER A 71 5.18 -5.31 -1.99
N GLN A 72 5.31 -6.45 -1.31
CA GLN A 72 4.58 -7.65 -1.67
C GLN A 72 3.13 -7.55 -1.19
N PHE A 73 2.21 -8.00 -2.02
CA PHE A 73 0.83 -8.19 -1.63
C PHE A 73 0.68 -9.41 -0.72
N ALA A 74 0.11 -9.22 0.47
CA ALA A 74 -0.11 -10.31 1.44
C ALA A 74 -1.58 -10.73 1.55
N GLY A 75 -2.51 -9.90 1.06
CA GLY A 75 -3.94 -10.23 1.06
C GLY A 75 -4.85 -9.02 1.29
N LEU A 76 -6.14 -9.31 1.42
CA LEU A 76 -7.19 -8.32 1.65
C LEU A 76 -7.91 -8.62 2.95
N LEU A 77 -8.09 -7.59 3.76
CA LEU A 77 -8.99 -7.62 4.90
C LEU A 77 -10.27 -6.88 4.55
N ARG A 78 -11.40 -7.55 4.78
CA ARG A 78 -12.74 -7.04 4.47
C ARG A 78 -13.54 -6.90 5.76
N ASN A 79 -14.17 -5.74 5.94
CA ASN A 79 -15.09 -5.45 7.06
C ASN A 79 -14.54 -5.90 8.43
N THR A 80 -13.27 -5.60 8.70
CA THR A 80 -12.60 -6.00 9.94
C THR A 80 -12.42 -4.80 10.87
N THR A 81 -12.14 -5.06 12.15
CA THR A 81 -11.69 -4.02 13.07
C THR A 81 -10.17 -4.02 13.11
N LEU A 82 -9.55 -2.89 12.76
CA LEU A 82 -8.10 -2.71 12.81
C LEU A 82 -7.74 -1.70 13.88
N THR A 83 -6.86 -2.08 14.80
CA THR A 83 -6.34 -1.19 15.84
C THR A 83 -4.84 -1.02 15.65
N PHE A 84 -4.42 0.22 15.43
CA PHE A 84 -3.02 0.58 15.27
C PHE A 84 -2.56 1.34 16.51
N SER A 85 -1.63 0.74 17.26
CA SER A 85 -0.95 1.41 18.37
C SER A 85 0.07 2.40 17.83
N ARG A 86 0.14 3.59 18.45
CA ARG A 86 1.15 4.59 18.10
C ARG A 86 2.38 4.43 19.00
N PRO A 87 3.61 4.60 18.48
CA PRO A 87 4.82 4.52 19.30
C PRO A 87 4.83 5.50 20.48
N GLU A 88 4.31 6.72 20.29
CA GLU A 88 4.18 7.74 21.34
C GLU A 88 3.04 7.50 22.36
N GLY A 89 2.35 6.36 22.27
CA GLY A 89 1.21 6.03 23.11
C GLY A 89 -0.14 6.36 22.47
N GLY A 90 -1.16 5.57 22.86
CA GLY A 90 -2.50 5.63 22.29
C GLY A 90 -2.69 4.71 21.09
N SER A 91 -3.94 4.51 20.68
CA SER A 91 -4.31 3.64 19.57
C SER A 91 -5.37 4.29 18.69
N ARG A 92 -5.30 4.05 17.39
CA ARG A 92 -6.35 4.40 16.43
C ARG A 92 -7.06 3.13 15.98
N THR A 93 -8.36 3.05 16.25
CA THR A 93 -9.20 1.95 15.79
C THR A 93 -10.01 2.36 14.57
N PHE A 94 -10.08 1.48 13.59
CA PHE A 94 -10.92 1.58 12.41
C PHE A 94 -11.92 0.43 12.44
N GLU A 95 -13.19 0.74 12.68
CA GLU A 95 -14.28 -0.23 12.64
C GLU A 95 -14.75 -0.47 11.21
N ASN A 96 -15.16 -1.71 10.88
CA ASN A 96 -15.61 -2.10 9.54
C ASN A 96 -14.64 -1.69 8.42
N ALA A 97 -13.35 -1.74 8.71
CA ALA A 97 -12.29 -1.33 7.82
C ALA A 97 -12.08 -2.37 6.71
N ASN A 98 -11.77 -1.84 5.54
CA ASN A 98 -11.23 -2.58 4.42
C ASN A 98 -9.75 -2.21 4.28
N ALA A 99 -8.86 -3.19 4.16
CA ALA A 99 -7.42 -2.92 4.04
C ALA A 99 -6.72 -3.87 3.07
N VAL A 100 -5.71 -3.34 2.39
CA VAL A 100 -4.69 -4.14 1.70
C VAL A 100 -3.57 -4.44 2.69
N MET A 101 -3.22 -5.72 2.81
CA MET A 101 -2.07 -6.18 3.58
C MET A 101 -0.84 -6.22 2.68
N MET A 102 0.27 -5.71 3.19
CA MET A 102 1.54 -5.64 2.49
C MET A 102 2.65 -6.18 3.39
N THR A 103 3.62 -6.82 2.78
CA THR A 103 4.81 -7.31 3.47
C THR A 103 6.08 -6.97 2.70
N GLY A 104 7.22 -7.13 3.37
CA GLY A 104 8.54 -6.98 2.77
C GLY A 104 8.88 -8.12 1.79
N PRO A 105 10.03 -8.03 1.12
CA PRO A 105 10.92 -6.89 1.11
C PRO A 105 10.33 -5.70 0.36
N ILE A 106 10.58 -4.49 0.87
CA ILE A 106 10.25 -3.23 0.22
C ILE A 106 11.37 -2.81 -0.71
N VAL A 107 11.03 -2.62 -1.99
CA VAL A 107 11.97 -2.18 -3.01
C VAL A 107 11.68 -0.72 -3.35
N MET A 108 12.66 0.15 -3.13
CA MET A 108 12.58 1.56 -3.45
C MET A 108 12.55 1.76 -4.97
N ALA A 109 11.83 2.79 -5.43
CA ALA A 109 11.88 3.16 -6.83
C ALA A 109 13.33 3.50 -7.24
N PRO A 110 13.85 2.91 -8.34
CA PRO A 110 15.24 3.12 -8.75
C PRO A 110 15.47 4.54 -9.30
N GLU A 111 14.41 5.17 -9.78
CA GLU A 111 14.39 6.53 -10.31
C GLU A 111 13.06 7.22 -9.98
N GLU A 112 12.96 8.52 -10.26
CA GLU A 112 11.73 9.27 -10.06
C GLU A 112 10.68 8.91 -11.11
N ILE A 113 9.66 8.14 -10.70
CA ILE A 113 8.54 7.75 -11.56
C ILE A 113 7.31 8.59 -11.17
N THR A 114 7.01 9.61 -11.97
CA THR A 114 5.87 10.50 -11.73
C THR A 114 4.56 9.84 -12.18
N MET A 115 3.55 9.91 -11.32
CA MET A 115 2.21 9.40 -11.61
C MET A 115 1.14 10.25 -10.94
N LYS A 116 0.15 10.66 -11.74
CA LYS A 116 -0.96 11.49 -11.28
C LYS A 116 -1.67 10.82 -10.10
N GLY A 117 -1.60 11.47 -8.93
CA GLY A 117 -2.26 11.00 -7.71
C GLY A 117 -3.76 10.82 -7.91
N PHE A 118 -4.29 9.79 -7.29
CA PHE A 118 -5.72 9.52 -7.20
C PHE A 118 -6.05 9.09 -5.77
N GLN A 119 -7.34 9.00 -5.44
CA GLN A 119 -7.74 8.46 -4.14
C GLN A 119 -8.20 7.02 -4.32
N GLY A 120 -7.55 6.07 -3.62
CA GLY A 120 -7.90 4.65 -3.65
C GLY A 120 -6.78 3.78 -4.22
N PHE A 121 -7.12 2.91 -5.18
CA PHE A 121 -6.18 2.07 -5.93
C PHE A 121 -6.46 2.10 -7.45
N ARG A 122 -5.45 1.69 -8.24
CA ARG A 122 -5.58 1.33 -9.66
C ARG A 122 -4.80 0.06 -9.95
N TYR A 123 -5.30 -0.75 -10.86
CA TYR A 123 -4.51 -1.87 -11.37
C TYR A 123 -3.44 -1.40 -12.33
N SER A 124 -2.33 -2.13 -12.35
CA SER A 124 -1.21 -1.91 -13.24
C SER A 124 -0.54 -3.23 -13.58
N GLN A 125 0.22 -3.24 -14.67
CA GLN A 125 1.29 -4.20 -14.84
C GLN A 125 2.48 -3.84 -13.95
N PHE A 126 3.44 -4.75 -13.84
CA PHE A 126 4.72 -4.49 -13.20
C PHE A 126 5.38 -3.21 -13.74
N ILE A 127 5.98 -2.42 -12.85
CA ILE A 127 6.56 -1.11 -13.17
C ILE A 127 8.10 -1.17 -13.06
N PHE A 128 8.62 -1.62 -11.91
CA PHE A 128 10.05 -1.81 -11.62
C PHE A 128 10.18 -2.82 -10.50
#